data_AF-F7W8V4-F1
#
_entry.id   AF-F7W8V4-F1
#
_cell.length_a   1.000
_cell.length_b   1.000
_cell.length_c   1.000
_cell.angle_alpha   90.00
_cell.angle_beta   90.00
_cell.angle_gamma   90.00
#
_symmetry.space_group_name_H-M   'P 1'
#
loop_
_entity.id
_entity.type
_entity.pdbx_description
1 polymer ?
#
loop_
_entity_poly.entity_id
_entity_poly.type
_entity_poly.pdbx_seq_one_letter_code
_entity_poly.pdbx_strand_id
1 'polypeptide(L)'
;MRPFTIISAFFAVAIQPTLAAPITDTIPSSLLLERATAPPPCKRVLDPAPTANETAARFNTFVQAFVGAQGGKKNITKAFEYIAEDYINHNPLAKNGAASAWSILSPIWQQTSHTYLRSTIKSEQSPVMSWVNYRAGGIGEVVDRFRWEGGCIVEHWDQGEKYPSS
;
A
#
# COMPACT_ATOMS: atom_id res chain seq x y z
N MET A 1 57.49 -10.57 79.36
CA MET A 1 56.03 -10.40 79.35
C MET A 1 55.65 -9.37 78.31
N ARG A 2 54.94 -9.80 77.25
CA ARG A 2 53.91 -9.08 76.50
C ARG A 2 53.57 -9.90 75.24
N PRO A 3 52.35 -10.44 75.10
CA PRO A 3 51.94 -11.25 73.96
C PRO A 3 51.48 -10.36 72.81
N PHE A 4 51.82 -10.72 71.57
CA PHE A 4 51.20 -10.14 70.37
C PHE A 4 50.37 -11.21 69.68
N THR A 5 49.06 -11.05 69.80
CA THR A 5 48.00 -11.79 69.12
C THR A 5 47.87 -11.25 67.69
N ILE A 6 48.05 -12.08 66.66
CA ILE A 6 47.74 -11.73 65.27
C ILE A 6 46.35 -12.27 64.95
N ILE A 7 45.41 -11.37 64.72
CA ILE A 7 44.03 -11.66 64.33
C ILE A 7 43.96 -11.71 62.80
N SER A 8 43.61 -12.88 62.24
CA SER A 8 43.23 -13.07 60.85
C SER A 8 41.96 -12.28 60.52
N ALA A 9 42.00 -11.45 59.49
CA ALA A 9 40.81 -10.85 58.88
C ALA A 9 40.48 -11.59 57.57
N PHE A 10 39.44 -12.42 57.59
CA PHE A 10 38.80 -12.94 56.39
C PHE A 10 37.88 -11.86 55.80
N PHE A 11 38.19 -11.36 54.60
CA PHE A 11 37.27 -10.53 53.83
C PHE A 11 36.27 -11.45 53.11
N ALA A 12 35.04 -11.51 53.60
CA ALA A 12 33.91 -12.10 52.87
C ALA A 12 33.36 -11.05 51.89
N VAL A 13 33.53 -11.28 50.59
CA VAL A 13 32.88 -10.49 49.53
C VAL A 13 31.44 -10.99 49.39
N ALA A 14 30.48 -10.16 49.79
CA ALA A 14 29.06 -10.41 49.58
C ALA A 14 28.67 -10.09 48.12
N ILE A 15 28.33 -11.11 47.34
CA ILE A 15 27.74 -10.95 46.01
C ILE A 15 26.24 -10.66 46.22
N GLN A 16 25.81 -9.43 45.94
CA GLN A 16 24.39 -9.10 45.94
C GLN A 16 23.75 -9.61 44.64
N PRO A 17 22.60 -10.31 44.69
CA PRO A 17 21.86 -10.66 43.49
C PRO A 17 21.17 -9.40 42.95
N THR A 18 21.49 -9.02 41.71
CA THR A 18 20.74 -7.99 41.00
C THR A 18 19.37 -8.55 40.61
N LEU A 19 18.31 -7.97 41.16
CA LEU A 19 16.93 -8.27 40.77
C LEU A 19 16.74 -7.79 39.32
N ALA A 20 16.65 -8.72 38.36
CA ALA A 20 16.23 -8.39 37.00
C ALA A 20 14.72 -8.07 37.04
N ALA A 21 14.35 -6.80 36.83
CA ALA A 21 12.96 -6.42 36.65
C ALA A 21 12.46 -7.03 35.32
N PRO A 22 11.24 -7.61 35.28
CA PRO A 22 10.66 -8.04 34.03
C PRO A 22 10.37 -6.81 33.18
N ILE A 23 11.06 -6.69 32.05
CA ILE A 23 10.67 -5.82 30.95
C ILE A 23 9.35 -6.34 30.40
N THR A 24 8.24 -5.86 30.97
CA THR A 24 6.98 -5.82 30.23
C THR A 24 7.14 -4.73 29.18
N ASP A 25 7.63 -5.12 28.00
CA ASP A 25 7.57 -4.31 26.79
C ASP A 25 6.10 -4.13 26.40
N THR A 26 5.43 -3.22 27.11
CA THR A 26 4.22 -2.57 26.64
C THR A 26 4.65 -1.69 25.48
N ILE A 27 4.70 -2.25 24.28
CA ILE A 27 4.85 -1.46 23.06
C ILE A 27 3.67 -0.47 23.06
N PRO A 28 3.92 0.86 23.07
CA PRO A 28 2.83 1.82 23.04
C PRO A 28 2.03 1.62 21.76
N SER A 29 0.73 1.37 21.88
CA SER A 29 -0.21 1.14 20.77
C SER A 29 -0.23 2.26 19.73
N SER A 30 0.39 3.41 19.99
CA SER A 30 0.56 4.50 19.03
C SER A 30 1.50 4.16 17.86
N LEU A 31 2.28 3.07 17.95
CA LEU A 31 3.13 2.56 16.87
C LEU A 31 2.48 1.46 16.03
N LEU A 32 1.25 1.03 16.37
CA LEU A 32 0.42 0.31 15.43
C LEU A 32 -0.01 1.32 14.37
N LEU A 33 0.76 1.42 13.28
CA LEU A 33 0.25 1.94 12.03
C LEU A 33 -1.12 1.28 11.84
N GLU A 34 -2.22 2.05 11.86
CA GLU A 34 -3.52 1.55 11.47
C GLU A 34 -3.34 0.97 10.07
N ARG A 35 -3.22 -0.35 9.99
CA ARG A 35 -3.10 -1.02 8.71
C ARG A 35 -4.40 -0.73 7.99
N ALA A 36 -4.28 -0.12 6.81
CA ALA A 36 -5.42 0.04 5.94
C ALA A 36 -6.12 -1.33 5.83
N THR A 37 -7.44 -1.32 5.92
CA THR A 37 -8.25 -2.52 5.69
C THR A 37 -8.66 -2.55 4.22
N ALA A 38 -8.60 -3.72 3.59
CA ALA A 38 -9.02 -3.87 2.20
C ALA A 38 -10.52 -3.58 2.10
N PRO A 39 -10.97 -2.78 1.11
CA PRO A 39 -12.39 -2.61 0.85
C PRO A 39 -12.98 -3.90 0.25
N PRO A 40 -14.32 -4.06 0.24
CA PRO A 40 -14.96 -5.03 -0.63
C PRO A 40 -14.54 -4.82 -2.10
N PRO A 41 -14.25 -5.89 -2.86
CA PRO A 41 -13.88 -5.75 -4.27
C PRO A 41 -15.00 -5.13 -5.12
N CYS A 42 -14.60 -4.50 -6.23
CA CYS A 42 -15.55 -3.97 -7.21
C CYS A 42 -16.38 -5.08 -7.83
N LYS A 43 -17.70 -4.90 -7.86
CA LYS A 43 -18.64 -5.82 -8.52
C LYS A 43 -18.96 -5.29 -9.92
N ARG A 44 -18.66 -6.09 -10.94
CA ARG A 44 -18.99 -5.77 -12.35
C ARG A 44 -20.51 -5.66 -12.50
N VAL A 45 -20.96 -4.61 -13.17
CA VAL A 45 -22.36 -4.44 -13.61
C VAL A 45 -22.40 -4.62 -15.11
N LEU A 46 -23.09 -5.66 -15.60
CA LEU A 46 -23.10 -6.01 -17.03
C LEU A 46 -24.42 -5.66 -17.73
N ASP A 47 -25.52 -5.49 -16.98
CA ASP A 47 -26.84 -5.23 -17.54
C ASP A 47 -27.68 -4.22 -16.71
N PRO A 48 -27.89 -2.99 -17.20
CA PRO A 48 -27.09 -2.38 -18.26
C PRO A 48 -25.67 -2.14 -17.74
N ALA A 49 -24.66 -2.36 -18.60
CA ALA A 49 -23.30 -1.97 -18.26
C ALA A 49 -23.20 -0.44 -18.10
N PRO A 50 -22.30 0.07 -17.24
CA PRO A 50 -22.05 1.50 -17.12
C PRO A 50 -21.70 2.12 -18.47
N THR A 51 -22.25 3.30 -18.72
CA THR A 51 -21.95 4.11 -19.89
C THR A 51 -20.47 4.53 -19.94
N ALA A 52 -20.04 5.02 -21.11
CA ALA A 52 -18.70 5.58 -21.29
C ALA A 52 -18.41 6.73 -20.31
N ASN A 53 -19.39 7.61 -20.08
CA ASN A 53 -19.27 8.73 -19.14
C ASN A 53 -19.19 8.28 -17.68
N GLU A 54 -20.01 7.29 -17.28
CA GLU A 54 -19.96 6.74 -15.93
C GLU A 54 -18.62 6.04 -15.66
N THR A 55 -18.11 5.27 -16.63
CA THR A 55 -16.80 4.62 -16.51
C THR A 55 -15.67 5.65 -16.44
N ALA A 56 -15.73 6.73 -17.24
CA ALA A 56 -14.78 7.83 -17.18
C ALA A 56 -14.81 8.57 -15.83
N ALA A 57 -15.99 8.81 -15.27
CA ALA A 57 -16.13 9.41 -13.95
C ALA A 57 -15.53 8.52 -12.85
N ARG A 58 -15.77 7.20 -12.91
CA ARG A 58 -15.18 6.22 -12.00
C ARG A 58 -13.65 6.21 -12.09
N PHE A 59 -13.11 6.25 -13.31
CA PHE A 59 -11.66 6.35 -13.51
C PHE A 59 -11.08 7.63 -12.91
N ASN A 60 -11.75 8.78 -13.07
CA ASN A 60 -11.30 10.04 -12.47
C ASN A 60 -11.24 9.94 -10.93
N THR A 61 -12.28 9.37 -10.29
CA THR A 61 -12.26 9.15 -8.83
C THR A 61 -11.16 8.16 -8.41
N PHE A 62 -10.95 7.09 -9.18
CA PHE A 62 -9.85 6.16 -8.97
C PHE A 62 -8.50 6.88 -9.00
N VAL A 63 -8.22 7.70 -10.01
CA VAL A 63 -6.93 8.43 -10.13
C VAL A 63 -6.72 9.41 -8.98
N GLN A 64 -7.77 10.13 -8.55
CA GLN A 64 -7.69 10.99 -7.38
C GLN A 64 -7.33 10.21 -6.12
N ALA A 65 -7.98 9.07 -5.88
CA ALA A 65 -7.70 8.21 -4.74
C ALA A 65 -6.33 7.52 -4.83
N PHE A 66 -5.92 7.10 -6.02
CA PHE A 66 -4.70 6.31 -6.22
C PHE A 66 -3.45 7.19 -6.09
N VAL A 67 -3.38 8.33 -6.80
CA VAL A 67 -2.17 9.16 -6.86
C VAL A 67 -2.35 10.58 -6.33
N GLY A 68 -3.52 10.94 -5.78
CA GLY A 68 -3.76 12.28 -5.24
C GLY A 68 -3.88 13.35 -6.33
N ALA A 69 -4.39 13.00 -7.51
CA ALA A 69 -4.53 13.94 -8.61
C ALA A 69 -5.53 15.08 -8.29
N GLN A 70 -5.41 16.20 -9.01
CA GLN A 70 -6.38 17.31 -8.98
C GLN A 70 -6.61 17.91 -7.58
N GLY A 71 -5.59 17.93 -6.73
CA GLY A 71 -5.71 18.42 -5.34
C GLY A 71 -6.39 17.43 -4.39
N GLY A 72 -6.72 16.22 -4.86
CA GLY A 72 -7.20 15.13 -4.04
C GLY A 72 -6.12 14.58 -3.10
N LYS A 73 -6.56 13.85 -2.08
CA LYS A 73 -5.67 13.11 -1.17
C LYS A 73 -5.63 11.65 -1.58
N LYS A 74 -4.43 11.06 -1.60
CA LYS A 74 -4.28 9.61 -1.76
C LYS A 74 -5.06 8.88 -0.67
N ASN A 75 -5.77 7.84 -1.09
CA ASN A 75 -6.52 6.92 -0.28
C ASN A 75 -6.53 5.56 -0.98
N ILE A 76 -5.58 4.70 -0.62
CA ILE A 76 -5.40 3.39 -1.26
C ILE A 76 -6.62 2.48 -1.03
N THR A 77 -7.27 2.54 0.14
CA THR A 77 -8.53 1.82 0.39
C THR A 77 -9.60 2.24 -0.61
N LYS A 78 -9.79 3.54 -0.83
CA LYS A 78 -10.77 4.05 -1.80
C LYS A 78 -10.43 3.65 -3.23
N ALA A 79 -9.15 3.65 -3.61
CA ALA A 79 -8.74 3.22 -4.95
C ALA A 79 -9.08 1.74 -5.22
N PHE A 80 -8.93 0.87 -4.22
CA PHE A 80 -9.22 -0.56 -4.35
C PHE A 80 -10.72 -0.89 -4.47
N GLU A 81 -11.63 0.04 -4.15
CA GLU A 81 -13.07 -0.13 -4.41
C GLU A 81 -13.40 -0.26 -5.92
N TYR A 82 -12.48 0.12 -6.79
CA TYR A 82 -12.65 0.08 -8.25
C TYR A 82 -12.02 -1.16 -8.90
N ILE A 83 -11.34 -2.01 -8.14
CA ILE A 83 -10.62 -3.18 -8.67
C ILE A 83 -11.45 -4.44 -8.43
N ALA A 84 -11.66 -5.23 -9.48
CA ALA A 84 -12.35 -6.51 -9.39
C ALA A 84 -11.51 -7.54 -8.62
N GLU A 85 -12.18 -8.43 -7.89
CA GLU A 85 -11.52 -9.45 -7.06
C GLU A 85 -10.53 -10.30 -7.86
N ASP A 86 -10.91 -10.66 -9.08
CA ASP A 86 -10.23 -11.55 -10.01
C ASP A 86 -9.40 -10.80 -11.07
N TYR A 87 -9.07 -9.52 -10.85
CA TYR A 87 -8.33 -8.76 -11.86
C TYR A 87 -6.98 -9.42 -12.20
N ILE A 88 -6.61 -9.39 -13.48
CA ILE A 88 -5.36 -9.96 -13.97
C ILE A 88 -4.25 -8.92 -13.80
N ASN A 89 -3.10 -9.32 -13.24
CA ASN A 89 -1.95 -8.44 -13.06
C ASN A 89 -0.76 -8.94 -13.88
N HIS A 90 -0.25 -8.07 -14.76
CA HIS A 90 0.90 -8.38 -15.60
C HIS A 90 2.24 -7.97 -14.97
N ASN A 91 2.26 -7.36 -13.79
CA ASN A 91 3.50 -7.12 -13.05
C ASN A 91 4.07 -8.46 -12.52
N PRO A 92 5.28 -8.89 -12.93
CA PRO A 92 5.95 -10.11 -12.45
C PRO A 92 6.13 -10.24 -10.93
N LEU A 93 6.06 -9.12 -10.19
CA LEU A 93 6.16 -9.11 -8.73
C LEU A 93 4.82 -9.40 -8.05
N ALA A 94 3.71 -9.42 -8.78
CA ALA A 94 2.37 -9.64 -8.27
C ALA A 94 1.73 -10.89 -8.87
N LYS A 95 0.86 -11.53 -8.10
CA LYS A 95 -0.05 -12.57 -8.61
C LYS A 95 -1.34 -11.90 -9.10
N ASN A 96 -2.15 -12.65 -9.85
CA ASN A 96 -3.52 -12.25 -10.16
C ASN A 96 -4.35 -12.07 -8.88
N GLY A 97 -5.36 -11.21 -8.97
CA GLY A 97 -6.37 -10.96 -7.94
C GLY A 97 -6.06 -9.78 -7.02
N ALA A 98 -7.11 -9.04 -6.63
CA ALA A 98 -7.03 -7.78 -5.88
C ALA A 98 -6.23 -7.92 -4.57
N ALA A 99 -6.37 -9.07 -3.90
CA ALA A 99 -5.66 -9.37 -2.66
C ALA A 99 -4.12 -9.33 -2.82
N SER A 100 -3.58 -9.76 -3.96
CA SER A 100 -2.13 -9.75 -4.18
C SER A 100 -1.61 -8.31 -4.26
N ALA A 101 -2.20 -7.45 -5.09
CA ALA A 101 -1.79 -6.05 -5.15
C ALA A 101 -2.06 -5.32 -3.84
N TRP A 102 -3.16 -5.62 -3.15
CA TRP A 102 -3.43 -5.03 -1.84
C TRP A 102 -2.30 -5.31 -0.85
N SER A 103 -1.83 -6.56 -0.79
CA SER A 103 -0.76 -6.97 0.13
C SER A 103 0.57 -6.26 -0.15
N ILE A 104 0.84 -5.92 -1.42
CA ILE A 104 2.06 -5.22 -1.84
C ILE A 104 1.94 -3.72 -1.61
N LEU A 105 0.82 -3.11 -2.01
CA LEU A 105 0.67 -1.65 -2.05
C LEU A 105 0.23 -1.06 -0.70
N SER A 106 -0.75 -1.66 -0.03
CA SER A 106 -1.37 -1.08 1.17
C SER A 106 -0.40 -0.69 2.30
N PRO A 107 0.74 -1.40 2.54
CA PRO A 107 1.66 -1.02 3.61
C PRO A 107 2.49 0.23 3.30
N ILE A 108 2.71 0.54 2.02
CA ILE A 108 3.69 1.55 1.58
C ILE A 108 3.06 2.74 0.87
N TRP A 109 1.91 2.54 0.21
CA TRP A 109 1.38 3.48 -0.78
C TRP A 109 1.12 4.87 -0.23
N GLN A 110 0.60 4.95 1.01
CA GLN A 110 0.29 6.22 1.64
C GLN A 110 1.56 7.03 1.97
N GLN A 111 2.66 6.35 2.30
CA GLN A 111 3.94 6.95 2.68
C GLN A 111 4.78 7.35 1.46
N THR A 112 4.68 6.61 0.35
CA THR A 112 5.40 6.93 -0.89
C THR A 112 4.93 8.25 -1.48
N SER A 113 5.81 9.20 -1.76
CA SER A 113 5.41 10.44 -2.46
C SER A 113 4.95 10.12 -3.89
N HIS A 114 3.83 10.72 -4.32
CA HIS A 114 3.33 10.60 -5.68
C HIS A 114 3.14 11.99 -6.27
N THR A 115 3.61 12.19 -7.50
CA THR A 115 3.35 13.40 -8.29
C THR A 115 2.59 12.99 -9.53
N TYR A 116 1.29 13.30 -9.55
CA TYR A 116 0.45 13.13 -10.74
C TYR A 116 1.02 13.92 -11.92
N LEU A 117 1.12 13.30 -13.09
CA LEU A 117 1.51 13.96 -14.34
C LEU A 117 0.31 14.11 -15.27
N ARG A 118 -0.39 13.00 -15.54
CA ARG A 118 -1.52 12.95 -16.49
C ARG A 118 -2.30 11.65 -16.37
N SER A 119 -3.53 11.66 -16.89
CA SER A 119 -4.35 10.47 -17.05
C SER A 119 -5.26 10.60 -18.25
N THR A 120 -5.62 9.47 -18.86
CA THR A 120 -6.57 9.43 -19.98
C THR A 120 -7.36 8.11 -19.95
N ILE A 121 -8.56 8.13 -20.49
CA ILE A 121 -9.40 6.96 -20.68
C ILE A 121 -10.02 6.99 -22.08
N LYS A 122 -10.02 5.84 -22.74
CA LYS A 122 -10.69 5.61 -24.02
C LYS A 122 -12.00 4.87 -23.75
N SER A 123 -12.94 5.54 -23.09
CA SER A 123 -14.19 4.95 -22.59
C SER A 123 -15.23 4.62 -23.67
N GLU A 124 -15.07 5.18 -24.87
CA GLU A 124 -15.91 4.89 -26.03
C GLU A 124 -15.41 3.66 -26.83
N GLN A 125 -14.25 3.10 -26.47
CA GLN A 125 -13.67 1.93 -27.15
C GLN A 125 -14.06 0.63 -26.46
N SER A 126 -14.02 -0.47 -27.21
CA SER A 126 -14.17 -1.83 -26.68
C SER A 126 -12.91 -2.64 -27.02
N PRO A 127 -12.11 -3.10 -26.03
CA PRO A 127 -12.32 -2.90 -24.59
C PRO A 127 -12.06 -1.44 -24.14
N VAL A 128 -12.65 -1.04 -23.01
CA VAL A 128 -12.37 0.25 -22.39
C VAL A 128 -11.00 0.20 -21.71
N MET A 129 -10.12 1.14 -22.06
CA MET A 129 -8.75 1.22 -21.56
C MET A 129 -8.47 2.58 -20.93
N SER A 130 -7.73 2.62 -19.82
CA SER A 130 -7.27 3.85 -19.19
C SER A 130 -5.79 3.81 -18.82
N TRP A 131 -5.19 4.99 -18.64
CA TRP A 131 -3.79 5.17 -18.28
C TRP A 131 -3.64 6.26 -17.22
N VAL A 132 -2.81 6.01 -16.22
CA VAL A 132 -2.34 7.04 -15.28
C VAL A 132 -0.81 7.08 -15.31
N ASN A 133 -0.25 8.29 -15.33
CA ASN A 133 1.18 8.51 -15.34
C ASN A 133 1.55 9.50 -14.23
N TYR A 134 2.52 9.10 -13.42
CA TYR A 134 2.93 9.80 -12.21
C TYR A 134 4.38 9.47 -11.89
N ARG A 135 4.98 10.25 -10.99
CA ARG A 135 6.27 9.91 -10.39
C ARG A 135 6.05 9.38 -8.98
N ALA A 136 6.68 8.27 -8.65
CA ALA A 136 6.68 7.68 -7.32
C ALA A 136 8.08 7.79 -6.68
N GLY A 137 8.12 8.25 -5.43
CA GLY A 137 9.36 8.37 -4.67
C GLY A 137 10.09 7.03 -4.56
N GLY A 138 11.39 7.02 -4.88
CA GLY A 138 12.22 5.81 -4.86
C GLY A 138 12.05 4.87 -6.05
N ILE A 139 11.05 5.09 -6.92
CA ILE A 139 10.78 4.27 -8.11
C ILE A 139 11.09 5.05 -9.41
N GLY A 140 10.67 6.31 -9.48
CA GLY A 140 10.78 7.13 -10.69
C GLY A 140 9.42 7.33 -11.38
N GLU A 141 9.43 7.52 -12.69
CA GLU A 141 8.20 7.69 -13.48
C GLU A 141 7.56 6.34 -13.79
N VAL A 142 6.25 6.23 -13.54
CA VAL A 142 5.44 5.04 -13.75
C VAL A 142 4.29 5.37 -14.69
N VAL A 143 3.93 4.42 -15.55
CA VAL A 143 2.70 4.44 -16.34
C VAL A 143 1.96 3.15 -16.02
N ASP A 144 0.77 3.26 -15.44
CA ASP A 144 -0.12 2.11 -15.27
C ASP A 144 -1.22 2.19 -16.36
N ARG A 145 -1.44 1.08 -17.07
CA ARG A 145 -2.56 0.88 -18.00
C ARG A 145 -3.55 -0.08 -17.37
N PHE A 146 -4.85 0.22 -17.50
CA PHE A 146 -5.94 -0.59 -16.98
C PHE A 146 -6.96 -0.93 -18.04
N ARG A 147 -7.50 -2.16 -17.99
CA ARG A 147 -8.73 -2.52 -18.71
C ARG A 147 -9.93 -2.44 -17.78
N TRP A 148 -11.04 -1.96 -18.31
CA TRP A 148 -12.31 -1.84 -17.60
C TRP A 148 -13.38 -2.78 -18.16
N GLU A 149 -14.22 -3.30 -17.27
CA GLU A 149 -15.38 -4.11 -17.61
C GLU A 149 -16.43 -3.96 -16.50
N GLY A 150 -17.68 -3.70 -16.88
CA GLY A 150 -18.78 -3.50 -15.94
C GLY A 150 -18.53 -2.42 -14.87
N GLY A 151 -17.74 -1.40 -15.20
CA GLY A 151 -17.37 -0.31 -14.28
C GLY A 151 -16.24 -0.65 -13.29
N CYS A 152 -15.57 -1.79 -13.44
CA CYS A 152 -14.44 -2.20 -12.61
C CYS A 152 -13.15 -2.30 -13.42
N ILE A 153 -12.01 -2.07 -12.77
CA ILE A 153 -10.68 -2.42 -13.27
C ILE A 153 -10.53 -3.94 -13.17
N VAL A 154 -10.24 -4.58 -14.29
CA VAL A 154 -10.19 -6.03 -14.41
C VAL A 154 -8.85 -6.55 -14.92
N GLU A 155 -7.96 -5.65 -15.32
CA GLU A 155 -6.62 -5.99 -15.79
C GLU A 155 -5.66 -4.81 -15.68
N HIS A 156 -4.38 -5.08 -15.45
CA HIS A 156 -3.35 -4.08 -15.16
C HIS A 156 -2.00 -4.41 -15.81
N TRP A 157 -1.33 -3.39 -16.36
CA TRP A 157 0.05 -3.42 -16.86
C TRP A 157 0.82 -2.17 -16.42
N ASP A 158 2.10 -2.35 -16.08
CA ASP A 158 3.03 -1.28 -15.69
C ASP A 158 4.45 -1.46 -16.26
N GLN A 159 4.91 -2.70 -16.38
CA GLN A 159 6.25 -3.04 -16.88
C GLN A 159 6.47 -2.62 -18.33
N GLY A 160 7.36 -1.64 -18.53
CA GLY A 160 7.69 -1.12 -19.86
C GLY A 160 6.54 -0.37 -20.54
N GLU A 161 5.47 -0.08 -19.79
CA GLU A 161 4.28 0.58 -20.31
C GLU A 161 4.61 2.03 -20.68
N LYS A 162 4.00 2.51 -21.77
CA LYS A 162 4.17 3.88 -22.26
C LYS A 162 2.83 4.57 -22.28
N TYR A 163 2.85 5.84 -21.91
CA TYR A 163 1.65 6.65 -22.03
C TYR A 163 1.26 6.77 -23.51
N PRO A 164 -0.03 6.64 -23.87
CA PRO A 164 -0.46 6.66 -25.26
C PRO A 164 -0.17 8.03 -25.89
N SER A 165 0.26 8.01 -27.16
CA SER A 165 0.56 9.22 -27.95
C SER A 165 -0.70 9.94 -28.46
N SER A 166 -1.85 9.26 -28.47
CA SER A 166 -3.16 9.75 -28.88
C SER A 166 -4.29 8.88 -28.34
#